data_AF-A0A7X9WIC0-F1
#
_entry.id   AF-A0A7X9WIC0-F1
#
_cell.length_a   1.000
_cell.length_b   1.000
_cell.length_c   1.000
_cell.angle_alpha   90.00
_cell.angle_beta   90.00
_cell.angle_gamma   90.00
#
_symmetry.space_group_name_H-M   'P 1'
#
loop_
_entity.id
_entity.type
_entity.pdbx_description
1 polymer ?
#
loop_
_entity_poly.entity_id
_entity_poly.type
_entity_poly.pdbx_seq_one_letter_code
_entity_poly.pdbx_strand_id
1 'polypeptide(L)' 'MYIDIEQLCSDAQEFLDSDPRFFNENEGSFEYHYERVFFTKTPDLFVLEVQGIEVSCIRP' A
#
# COMPACT_ATOMS: atom_id res chain seq x y z
N MET A 1 -7.10 13.81 11.14
CA MET A 1 -6.85 12.36 11.16
C MET A 1 -5.38 12.21 10.81
N TYR A 2 -4.56 11.67 11.70
CA TYR A 2 -3.13 11.47 11.42
C TYR A 2 -3.02 10.07 10.83
N ILE A 3 -2.58 9.96 9.58
CA ILE A 3 -2.29 8.67 8.97
C ILE A 3 -0.92 8.26 9.49
N ASP A 4 -0.86 7.19 10.26
CA ASP A 4 0.42 6.60 10.67
C ASP A 4 1.00 5.85 9.46
N ILE A 5 2.04 6.46 8.88
CA ILE A 5 2.70 5.95 7.67
C ILE A 5 3.34 4.59 7.92
N GLU A 6 3.92 4.36 9.10
CA GLU A 6 4.58 3.08 9.41
C GLU A 6 3.55 1.95 9.52
N GLN A 7 2.43 2.21 10.20
CA GLN A 7 1.33 1.24 10.28
C GLN A 7 0.71 0.96 8.92
N LEU A 8 0.46 2.01 8.12
CA LEU A 8 -0.11 1.87 6.77
C LEU A 8 0.80 1.02 5.87
N CYS A 9 2.12 1.24 5.92
CA CYS A 9 3.08 0.44 5.17
C CYS A 9 3.07 -1.03 5.61
N SER A 10 3.00 -1.30 6.91
CA SER A 10 2.92 -2.68 7.45
C SER A 10 1.65 -3.39 6.99
N ASP A 11 0.50 -2.75 7.15
CA ASP A 11 -0.80 -3.35 6.84
C ASP A 11 -0.95 -3.60 5.33
N ALA A 12 -0.47 -2.67 4.50
CA ALA A 12 -0.45 -2.84 3.05
C ALA A 12 0.45 -4.01 2.63
N GLN A 13 1.61 -4.18 3.28
CA GLN A 13 2.53 -5.29 3.03
C GLN A 13 1.88 -6.64 3.38
N GLU A 14 1.26 -6.75 4.56
CA GLU A 14 0.55 -7.96 4.98
C GLU A 14 -0.62 -8.30 4.05
N PHE A 15 -1.37 -7.29 3.62
CA PHE A 15 -2.50 -7.47 2.71
C PHE A 15 -2.06 -8.00 1.34
N LEU A 16 -0.94 -7.48 0.80
CA LEU A 16 -0.38 -7.91 -0.47
C LEU A 16 0.28 -9.28 -0.41
N ASP A 17 0.97 -9.61 0.68
CA ASP A 17 1.57 -10.94 0.86
C ASP A 17 0.50 -12.01 1.11
N SER A 18 -0.67 -11.64 1.67
CA SER A 18 -1.74 -12.57 2.03
C SER A 18 -2.79 -12.83 0.94
N ASP A 19 -3.01 -11.94 -0.04
CA ASP A 19 -4.10 -12.11 -1.01
C ASP A 19 -3.60 -12.57 -2.40
N PRO A 20 -3.76 -13.86 -2.75
CA PRO A 20 -3.30 -14.43 -4.02
C PRO A 20 -4.11 -13.94 -5.24
N ARG A 21 -5.12 -13.07 -5.06
CA ARG A 21 -5.94 -12.50 -6.13
C ARG A 21 -5.40 -11.18 -6.66
N PHE A 22 -4.36 -10.59 -6.05
CA PHE A 22 -3.60 -9.50 -6.66
C PHE A 22 -2.72 -10.05 -7.79
N PHE A 23 -3.38 -10.44 -8.88
CA PHE A 23 -2.79 -10.98 -10.09
C PHE A 23 -1.99 -9.94 -10.90
N ASN A 24 -2.04 -8.67 -10.47
CA ASN A 24 -1.20 -7.59 -10.97
C ASN A 24 -0.31 -7.16 -9.79
N GLU A 25 0.80 -7.85 -9.60
CA GLU A 25 1.73 -7.68 -8.46
C GLU A 25 2.38 -6.29 -8.38
N ASN A 26 2.16 -5.45 -9.40
CA ASN A 26 2.78 -4.14 -9.56
C ASN A 26 1.85 -2.97 -9.26
N GLU A 27 0.52 -3.12 -9.35
CA GLU A 27 -0.42 -2.02 -9.11
C GLU A 27 -1.79 -2.51 -8.65
N GLY A 28 -2.45 -1.72 -7.78
CA GLY A 28 -3.82 -2.00 -7.35
C GLY A 28 -4.37 -0.99 -6.36
N SER A 29 -5.50 -1.33 -5.72
CA SER A 29 -6.06 -0.52 -4.66
C SER A 29 -6.80 -1.37 -3.63
N PHE A 30 -6.84 -0.90 -2.39
CA PHE A 30 -7.57 -1.50 -1.28
C PHE A 30 -8.23 -0.41 -0.42
N GLU A 31 -9.19 -0.80 0.43
CA GLU A 31 -9.82 0.12 1.38
C GLU A 31 -9.16 0.00 2.75
N TYR A 32 -8.73 1.12 3.30
CA TYR A 32 -8.10 1.25 4.62
C TYR A 32 -8.79 2.36 5.41
N HIS A 33 -9.38 2.05 6.56
CA HIS A 33 -10.15 3.02 7.37
C HIS A 33 -11.16 3.87 6.56
N TYR A 34 -11.90 3.25 5.64
CA TYR A 34 -12.85 3.92 4.73
C TYR A 34 -12.21 4.82 3.65
N GLU A 35 -10.89 4.84 3.55
CA GLU A 35 -10.14 5.52 2.51
C GLU A 35 -9.70 4.52 1.45
N ARG A 36 -9.73 4.94 0.18
CA ARG A 36 -9.14 4.14 -0.90
C ARG A 36 -7.65 4.43 -0.95
N VAL A 37 -6.86 3.38 -0.79
CA VAL A 37 -5.41 3.39 -0.93
C VAL A 37 -5.05 2.76 -2.26
N PHE A 38 -4.34 3.49 -3.10
CA PHE A 38 -3.73 2.93 -4.30
C PHE A 38 -2.32 2.49 -3.97
N PHE A 39 -1.85 1.42 -4.58
CA PHE A 39 -0.48 0.98 -4.44
C PHE A 39 0.17 0.74 -5.78
N THR A 40 1.45 1.05 -5.84
CA THR A 40 2.33 0.75 -6.96
C THR A 40 3.61 0.13 -6.41
N LYS A 41 3.85 -1.14 -6.75
CA LYS A 41 5.07 -1.85 -6.41
C LYS A 41 6.06 -1.71 -7.56
N THR A 42 7.25 -1.28 -7.22
CA THR A 42 8.42 -1.29 -8.09
C THR A 42 9.42 -2.33 -7.56
N PRO A 43 10.46 -2.71 -8.34
CA PRO A 43 11.47 -3.66 -7.87
C PRO A 43 12.18 -3.21 -6.58
N ASP A 44 12.32 -1.90 -6.39
CA ASP A 44 13.12 -1.30 -5.32
C ASP A 44 12.27 -0.72 -4.17
N LEU A 45 11.01 -0.35 -4.44
CA LEU A 45 10.18 0.38 -3.50
C LEU A 45 8.68 0.13 -3.71
N PHE A 46 7.92 0.33 -2.64
CA PHE A 46 6.47 0.23 -2.62
C PHE A 46 5.86 1.61 -2.37
N VAL A 47 5.05 2.11 -3.30
CA VAL A 47 4.41 3.43 -3.19
C VAL A 47 2.95 3.25 -2.86
N LEU A 48 2.48 3.95 -1.85
CA LEU A 48 1.07 4.07 -1.48
C LEU A 48 0.58 5.48 -1.77
N GLU A 49 -0.59 5.61 -2.38
CA GLU A 49 -1.29 6.88 -2.53
C GLU A 49 -2.57 6.86 -1.70
N VAL A 50 -2.69 7.78 -0.75
CA VAL A 50 -3.87 7.95 0.11
C VAL A 50 -4.32 9.40 0.06
N GLN A 51 -5.56 9.65 -0.36
CA GLN A 51 -6.09 11.02 -0.52
C GLN A 51 -5.21 11.95 -1.38
N GLY A 52 -4.49 11.40 -2.36
CA GLY A 52 -3.54 12.16 -3.20
C GLY A 52 -2.19 12.48 -2.53
N ILE A 53 -1.91 11.87 -1.37
CA ILE A 53 -0.59 11.90 -0.73
C ILE A 53 0.14 10.61 -1.06
N GLU A 54 1.29 10.74 -1.72
CA GLU A 54 2.19 9.62 -2.01
C GLU A 54 3.12 9.34 -0.83
N VAL A 55 3.24 8.06 -0.48
CA VAL A 55 4.03 7.55 0.64
C VAL A 55 4.89 6.41 0.12
N SER A 56 6.21 6.54 0.29
CA SER A 56 7.16 5.49 -0.12
C SER A 56 7.48 4.59 1.07
N CYS A 57 7.10 3.32 0.97
CA CYS A 57 7.44 2.26 1.90
C CYS A 57 8.64 1.48 1.34
N ILE A 58 9.75 1.50 2.08
CA ILE A 58 10.92 0.67 1.78
C ILE A 58 10.68 -0.69 2.43
N ARG A 59 10.78 -1.76 1.65
CA ARG A 59 10.76 -3.12 2.20
C ARG A 59 12.00 -3.29 3.09
N PRO A 60 11.87 -3.70 4.37
CA PRO A 60 13.03 -4.08 5.18
C PRO A 60 13.72 -5.34 4.65
#